data_AF-A0A9X0A024-F1
#
_entry.id   AF-A0A9X0A024-F1
#
_cell.length_a   1.000
_cell.length_b   1.000
_cell.length_c   1.000
_cell.angle_alpha   90.00
_cell.angle_beta   90.00
_cell.angle_gamma   90.00
#
_symmetry.space_group_name_H-M   'P 1'
#
loop_
_entity.id
_entity.type
_entity.pdbx_description
1 polymer ?
#
loop_
_entity_poly.entity_id
_entity_poly.type
_entity_poly.pdbx_seq_one_letter_code
_entity_poly.pdbx_strand_id
1 'polypeptide(L)'
;MLLEHLNSKIDQCKGCFNYVSANGTQQNQCGKTSLKGCCNCRDGRDGRDGRDGRNGAKGLKGEPGSSAKPPHGAIKFSDTAEKCTLSTAGTVRYSTSQNALQLCDGSTWLPVMTSGKGHVANNPGRQCLDILNAGQSRGNGLYWIDPNGGSTDDSFQAFCDMDTERGGWTLVATKVSPSFLFIKTGFSTWAAKTKYADAASQIHPDMGDWEEVMFRFSDVSSIRVLYNRKAGAPQNNKEQFDKFLMRKSASLLKSVFGFYKYSPADHNKRSPAVGFATISTLHFYSSHGISEAHAGTDKWLDIWNTGRDGSNNYVTSDDSKARGSKCIAGYCYLNKPIWVMVR
;
A
#
# COMPACT_ATOMS: atom_id res chain seq x y z
N MET A 1 -15.63 -37.86 -24.49
CA MET A 1 -14.77 -37.91 -25.70
C MET A 1 -15.18 -36.85 -26.74
N LEU A 2 -15.52 -35.62 -26.31
CA LEU A 2 -15.77 -34.47 -27.18
C LEU A 2 -15.28 -33.14 -26.57
N LEU A 3 -14.50 -33.21 -25.47
CA LEU A 3 -13.87 -32.05 -24.81
C LEU A 3 -12.34 -32.07 -24.83
N GLU A 4 -11.70 -33.12 -25.34
CA GLU A 4 -10.23 -33.16 -25.50
C GLU A 4 -9.75 -32.70 -26.89
N HIS A 5 -10.66 -32.40 -27.83
CA HIS A 5 -10.31 -31.97 -29.20
C HIS A 5 -10.40 -30.45 -29.44
N LEU A 6 -10.89 -29.67 -28.47
CA LEU A 6 -10.95 -28.20 -28.58
C LEU A 6 -9.72 -27.50 -27.97
N ASN A 7 -9.01 -28.14 -27.04
CA ASN A 7 -7.82 -27.55 -26.40
C ASN A 7 -6.54 -27.67 -27.23
N SER A 8 -6.50 -28.44 -28.34
CA SER A 8 -5.31 -28.56 -29.20
C SER A 8 -5.23 -27.53 -30.32
N LYS A 9 -6.32 -26.79 -30.64
CA LYS A 9 -6.35 -25.78 -31.71
C LYS A 9 -6.18 -24.34 -31.25
N ILE A 10 -6.26 -24.06 -29.94
CA ILE A 10 -6.07 -22.70 -29.40
C ILE A 10 -4.57 -22.38 -29.15
N ASP A 11 -3.71 -23.39 -29.02
CA ASP A 11 -2.28 -23.19 -28.75
C ASP A 11 -1.38 -23.00 -30.00
N GLN A 12 -1.92 -23.03 -31.22
CA GLN A 12 -1.15 -22.75 -32.44
C GLN A 12 -1.29 -21.31 -32.98
N CYS A 13 -2.07 -20.44 -32.32
CA CYS A 13 -2.26 -19.05 -32.76
C CYS A 13 -1.91 -17.99 -31.70
N LYS A 14 -1.07 -18.32 -30.70
CA LYS A 14 -0.58 -17.35 -29.71
C LYS A 14 0.80 -16.72 -30.03
N GLY A 15 1.37 -17.02 -31.19
CA GLY A 15 2.70 -16.54 -31.59
C GLY A 15 2.76 -15.19 -32.32
N CYS A 16 1.64 -14.51 -32.53
CA CYS A 16 1.61 -13.31 -33.38
C CYS A 16 0.91 -12.13 -32.68
N PHE A 17 1.46 -11.59 -31.59
CA PHE A 17 1.19 -10.21 -31.21
C PHE A 17 2.39 -9.54 -30.49
N ASN A 18 2.90 -8.51 -31.18
CA ASN A 18 3.52 -7.26 -30.69
C ASN A 18 4.85 -7.31 -29.92
N TYR A 19 5.96 -7.38 -30.67
CA TYR A 19 7.18 -6.66 -30.29
C TYR A 19 7.15 -5.25 -30.91
N VAL A 20 7.11 -4.22 -30.08
CA VAL A 20 7.27 -2.82 -30.52
C VAL A 20 8.77 -2.54 -30.63
N SER A 21 9.27 -2.31 -31.85
CA SER A 21 10.63 -1.80 -32.05
C SER A 21 10.65 -0.28 -31.84
N ALA A 22 11.74 0.24 -31.27
CA ALA A 22 11.90 1.61 -30.80
C ALA A 22 11.92 2.70 -31.90
N ASN A 23 11.38 2.46 -33.11
CA ASN A 23 11.32 3.44 -34.20
C ASN A 23 10.09 3.26 -35.12
N GLY A 24 8.89 3.15 -34.54
CA GLY A 24 7.66 3.76 -35.07
C GLY A 24 7.18 3.48 -36.51
N THR A 25 7.59 2.41 -37.20
CA THR A 25 6.97 2.02 -38.49
C THR A 25 6.70 0.51 -38.57
N GLN A 26 5.45 0.14 -38.92
CA GLN A 26 5.04 -1.25 -39.13
C GLN A 26 5.56 -1.75 -40.49
N GLN A 27 6.45 -2.75 -40.49
CA GLN A 27 6.79 -3.54 -41.68
C GLN A 27 6.31 -4.98 -41.47
N ASN A 28 5.39 -5.44 -42.31
CA ASN A 28 5.01 -6.86 -42.37
C ASN A 28 6.09 -7.62 -43.15
N GLN A 29 7.07 -8.19 -42.45
CA GLN A 29 7.94 -9.21 -43.04
C GLN A 29 7.29 -10.58 -42.91
N CYS A 30 6.79 -11.11 -44.03
CA CYS A 30 6.41 -12.51 -44.14
C CYS A 30 7.69 -13.35 -44.30
N GLY A 31 8.33 -13.63 -43.16
CA GLY A 31 9.52 -14.47 -43.05
C GLY A 31 9.17 -15.95 -43.03
N LYS A 32 9.75 -16.70 -43.97
CA LYS A 32 9.66 -18.15 -44.17
C LYS A 32 9.70 -18.93 -42.85
N THR A 33 8.64 -19.69 -42.53
CA THR A 33 8.69 -21.17 -42.32
C THR A 33 7.33 -21.73 -41.89
N SER A 34 6.76 -22.56 -42.77
CA SER A 34 5.94 -23.74 -42.49
C SER A 34 4.70 -23.62 -41.56
N LEU A 35 3.53 -23.40 -42.17
CA LEU A 35 2.37 -24.32 -42.13
C LEU A 35 1.31 -23.82 -43.12
N LYS A 36 1.14 -24.55 -44.24
CA LYS A 36 0.16 -24.26 -45.29
C LYS A 36 -1.25 -24.42 -44.72
N GLY A 37 -1.95 -23.32 -44.46
CA GLY A 37 -3.35 -23.40 -44.03
C GLY A 37 -4.16 -22.09 -44.02
N CYS A 38 -3.55 -20.90 -43.93
CA CYS A 38 -4.32 -19.68 -43.65
C CYS A 38 -4.12 -18.47 -44.57
N CYS A 39 -3.48 -18.58 -45.74
CA CYS A 39 -3.33 -17.43 -46.65
C CYS A 39 -3.70 -17.79 -48.09
N ASN A 40 -4.85 -17.28 -48.57
CA ASN A 40 -5.15 -17.21 -49.99
C ASN A 40 -4.59 -15.89 -50.55
N CYS A 41 -3.46 -15.95 -51.25
CA CYS A 41 -3.02 -14.85 -52.13
C CYS A 41 -3.23 -15.29 -53.58
N ARG A 42 -3.86 -14.43 -54.39
CA ARG A 42 -3.97 -14.60 -55.85
C ARG A 42 -2.76 -13.96 -56.51
N ASP A 43 -2.11 -14.69 -57.40
CA ASP A 43 -0.94 -14.22 -58.15
C ASP A 43 -1.41 -13.59 -59.47
N GLY A 44 -1.28 -12.27 -59.60
CA GLY A 44 -1.50 -11.55 -60.86
C GLY A 44 -0.27 -11.68 -61.75
N ARG A 45 -0.43 -12.31 -62.91
CA ARG A 45 0.60 -12.48 -63.94
C ARG A 45 0.43 -11.42 -65.04
N ASP A 46 1.57 -10.91 -65.51
CA ASP A 46 1.87 -10.32 -66.83
C ASP A 46 1.86 -8.79 -66.99
N GLY A 47 3.05 -8.24 -67.25
CA GLY A 47 3.29 -6.89 -67.80
C GLY A 47 4.75 -6.74 -68.22
N ARG A 48 5.00 -6.53 -69.52
CA ARG A 48 6.29 -6.61 -70.22
C ARG A 48 7.22 -5.42 -69.95
N ASP A 49 8.51 -5.73 -70.08
CA ASP A 49 9.72 -4.90 -70.04
C ASP A 49 9.60 -3.43 -70.50
N GLY A 50 9.91 -2.53 -69.56
CA GLY A 50 10.46 -1.20 -69.82
C GLY A 50 11.64 -0.97 -68.87
N ARG A 51 12.80 -0.52 -69.36
CA ARG A 51 13.94 -0.17 -68.50
C ARG A 51 13.60 1.11 -67.74
N ASP A 52 13.57 1.05 -66.41
CA ASP A 52 13.41 2.23 -65.56
C ASP A 52 14.53 3.25 -65.83
N GLY A 53 14.17 4.51 -66.01
CA GLY A 53 15.12 5.62 -66.16
C GLY A 53 15.95 5.81 -64.88
N ARG A 54 17.18 6.36 -65.01
CA ARG A 54 18.03 6.64 -63.85
C ARG A 54 17.31 7.62 -62.91
N ASN A 55 17.08 7.18 -61.67
CA ASN A 55 16.56 8.05 -60.61
C ASN A 55 17.46 9.29 -60.46
N GLY A 56 16.85 10.48 -60.47
CA GLY A 56 17.54 11.72 -60.14
C GLY A 56 18.06 11.69 -58.69
N ALA A 57 19.15 12.41 -58.41
CA ALA A 57 19.70 12.49 -57.07
C ALA A 57 18.65 13.04 -56.09
N LYS A 58 18.46 12.38 -54.94
CA LYS A 58 17.59 12.88 -53.87
C LYS A 58 18.09 14.25 -53.42
N GLY A 59 17.20 15.24 -53.38
CA GLY A 59 17.51 16.56 -52.81
C GLY A 59 17.95 16.44 -51.35
N LEU A 60 18.82 17.36 -50.92
CA LEU A 60 19.33 17.39 -49.54
C LEU A 60 18.18 17.54 -48.55
N LYS A 61 18.19 16.71 -47.50
CA LYS A 61 17.24 16.76 -46.41
C LYS A 61 17.36 18.13 -45.71
N GLY A 62 16.28 18.89 -45.66
CA GLY A 62 16.24 20.15 -44.91
C GLY A 62 16.63 19.94 -43.45
N GLU A 63 17.34 20.91 -42.87
CA GLU A 63 17.78 20.80 -41.48
C GLU A 63 16.58 20.68 -40.53
N PRO A 64 16.66 19.84 -39.48
CA PRO A 64 15.63 19.77 -38.46
C PRO A 64 15.41 21.14 -37.82
N GLY A 65 14.18 21.63 -37.85
CA GLY A 65 13.82 22.86 -37.14
C GLY A 65 14.21 22.75 -35.67
N SER A 66 14.80 23.82 -35.12
CA SER A 66 15.24 23.88 -33.73
C SER A 66 14.11 23.46 -32.80
N SER A 67 14.39 22.53 -31.88
CA SER A 67 13.46 22.05 -30.87
C SER A 67 12.88 23.25 -30.09
N ALA A 68 11.61 23.58 -30.35
CA ALA A 68 10.95 24.67 -29.65
C ALA A 68 10.88 24.34 -28.16
N LYS A 69 11.46 25.21 -27.34
CA LYS A 69 11.31 25.18 -25.88
C LYS A 69 9.81 25.13 -25.56
N PRO A 70 9.33 24.31 -24.59
CA PRO A 70 7.91 24.27 -24.25
C PRO A 70 7.43 25.70 -23.95
N PRO A 71 6.28 26.15 -24.47
CA PRO A 71 5.79 27.48 -24.18
C PRO A 71 5.53 27.58 -22.68
N HIS A 72 6.35 28.37 -22.00
CA HIS A 72 6.10 28.76 -20.62
C HIS A 72 4.97 29.81 -20.63
N GLY A 73 3.74 29.36 -20.40
CA GLY A 73 2.57 30.23 -20.27
C GLY A 73 1.68 29.75 -19.11
N ALA A 74 1.24 30.68 -18.27
CA ALA A 74 0.30 30.37 -17.19
C ALA A 74 -1.14 30.33 -17.75
N ILE A 75 -1.87 29.25 -17.48
CA ILE A 75 -3.31 29.18 -17.71
C ILE A 75 -3.99 29.83 -16.50
N LYS A 76 -4.56 31.02 -16.70
CA LYS A 76 -5.32 31.73 -15.67
C LYS A 76 -6.77 31.30 -15.74
N PHE A 77 -7.30 30.73 -14.66
CA PHE A 77 -8.72 30.48 -14.50
C PHE A 77 -9.35 31.71 -13.84
N SER A 78 -10.43 32.25 -14.42
CA SER A 78 -11.17 33.36 -13.82
C SER A 78 -12.27 32.84 -12.89
N ASP A 79 -12.80 33.74 -12.07
CA ASP A 79 -14.06 33.51 -11.38
C ASP A 79 -15.24 33.72 -12.36
N THR A 80 -16.40 33.15 -12.03
CA THR A 80 -17.65 33.35 -12.79
C THR A 80 -18.87 33.25 -11.88
N ALA A 81 -19.86 34.12 -12.11
CA ALA A 81 -21.16 34.04 -11.44
C ALA A 81 -22.09 32.96 -12.03
N GLU A 82 -21.66 32.28 -13.10
CA GLU A 82 -22.43 31.25 -13.77
C GLU A 82 -22.72 30.05 -12.85
N LYS A 83 -23.98 29.60 -12.87
CA LYS A 83 -24.39 28.41 -12.10
C LYS A 83 -23.84 27.17 -12.77
N CYS A 84 -23.33 26.23 -11.98
CA CYS A 84 -22.99 24.92 -12.51
C CYS A 84 -24.28 24.20 -12.93
N THR A 85 -24.37 23.87 -14.20
CA THR A 85 -25.49 23.17 -14.84
C THR A 85 -24.94 22.15 -15.82
N LEU A 86 -25.80 21.27 -16.35
CA LEU A 86 -25.38 20.26 -17.32
C LEU A 86 -24.68 20.85 -18.56
N SER A 87 -25.04 22.08 -18.97
CA SER A 87 -24.39 22.75 -20.10
C SER A 87 -22.98 23.27 -19.77
N THR A 88 -22.67 23.49 -18.50
CA THR A 88 -21.36 23.97 -18.04
C THR A 88 -20.53 22.85 -17.40
N ALA A 89 -21.02 21.61 -17.41
CA ALA A 89 -20.32 20.46 -16.85
C ALA A 89 -18.93 20.28 -17.49
N GLY A 90 -17.92 19.96 -16.67
CA GLY A 90 -16.54 19.80 -17.11
C GLY A 90 -15.73 21.11 -17.21
N THR A 91 -16.35 22.27 -16.98
CA THR A 91 -15.63 23.54 -16.91
C THR A 91 -14.91 23.71 -15.57
N VAL A 92 -13.82 24.49 -15.59
CA VAL A 92 -13.02 24.81 -14.41
C VAL A 92 -13.03 26.32 -14.20
N ARG A 93 -13.22 26.75 -12.94
CA ARG A 93 -13.12 28.15 -12.53
C ARG A 93 -12.21 28.31 -11.32
N TYR A 94 -11.76 29.52 -11.04
CA TYR A 94 -11.14 29.85 -9.77
C TYR A 94 -12.10 30.73 -8.97
N SER A 95 -12.67 30.19 -7.89
CA SER A 95 -13.55 30.94 -6.99
C SER A 95 -12.70 31.80 -6.05
N THR A 96 -12.79 33.11 -6.22
CA THR A 96 -12.07 34.09 -5.39
C THR A 96 -12.59 34.10 -3.96
N SER A 97 -13.91 33.95 -3.77
CA SER A 97 -14.53 33.88 -2.44
C SER A 97 -14.12 32.65 -1.63
N GLN A 98 -13.87 31.53 -2.30
CA GLN A 98 -13.47 30.27 -1.65
C GLN A 98 -11.95 30.01 -1.75
N ASN A 99 -11.21 30.90 -2.42
CA ASN A 99 -9.79 30.75 -2.73
C ASN A 99 -9.44 29.35 -3.30
N ALA A 100 -10.27 28.85 -4.22
CA ALA A 100 -10.20 27.46 -4.68
C ALA A 100 -10.45 27.32 -6.18
N LEU A 101 -9.66 26.46 -6.82
CA LEU A 101 -9.98 25.95 -8.14
C LEU A 101 -11.20 25.03 -8.01
N GLN A 102 -12.19 25.15 -8.89
CA GLN A 102 -13.43 24.38 -8.86
C GLN A 102 -13.74 23.77 -10.22
N LEU A 103 -14.25 22.54 -10.22
CA LEU A 103 -14.77 21.82 -11.38
C LEU A 103 -16.30 21.77 -11.30
N CYS A 104 -17.00 22.08 -12.38
CA CYS A 104 -18.45 21.88 -12.46
C CYS A 104 -18.77 20.43 -12.83
N ASP A 105 -19.53 19.72 -11.99
CA ASP A 105 -19.96 18.33 -12.24
C ASP A 105 -21.28 18.22 -13.02
N GLY A 106 -21.87 19.36 -13.41
CA GLY A 106 -23.18 19.45 -14.05
C GLY A 106 -24.32 19.85 -13.11
N SER A 107 -24.05 19.96 -11.81
CA SER A 107 -25.01 20.37 -10.78
C SER A 107 -24.42 21.37 -9.78
N THR A 108 -23.16 21.18 -9.38
CA THR A 108 -22.49 21.99 -8.38
C THR A 108 -21.02 22.22 -8.73
N TRP A 109 -20.49 23.33 -8.20
CA TRP A 109 -19.07 23.64 -8.31
C TRP A 109 -18.32 22.92 -7.19
N LEU A 110 -17.51 21.92 -7.55
CA LEU A 110 -16.73 21.11 -6.63
C LEU A 110 -15.30 21.65 -6.50
N PRO A 111 -14.78 21.92 -5.29
CA PRO A 111 -13.40 22.33 -5.12
C PRO A 111 -12.42 21.22 -5.52
N VAL A 112 -11.45 21.57 -6.34
CA VAL A 112 -10.30 20.74 -6.67
C VAL A 112 -9.29 20.90 -5.53
N MET A 113 -9.40 20.03 -4.52
CA MET A 113 -8.54 20.05 -3.33
C MET A 113 -7.13 19.54 -3.68
N THR A 114 -6.22 20.46 -4.04
CA THR A 114 -4.81 20.12 -4.32
C THR A 114 -3.96 20.02 -3.05
N SER A 115 -4.37 20.70 -1.98
CA SER A 115 -3.67 20.79 -0.70
C SER A 115 -4.53 20.32 0.48
N GLY A 116 -5.43 19.36 0.29
CA GLY A 116 -6.22 18.81 1.40
C GLY A 116 -5.33 18.23 2.52
N LYS A 117 -5.89 18.14 3.72
CA LYS A 117 -5.17 17.68 4.92
C LYS A 117 -4.50 16.33 4.66
N GLY A 118 -3.19 16.27 4.93
CA GLY A 118 -2.37 15.08 4.75
C GLY A 118 -1.85 14.85 3.33
N HIS A 119 -2.14 15.73 2.36
CA HIS A 119 -1.66 15.56 0.98
C HIS A 119 -0.36 16.32 0.67
N VAL A 120 -0.03 17.33 1.47
CA VAL A 120 1.16 18.18 1.29
C VAL A 120 1.82 18.47 2.64
N ALA A 121 3.13 18.71 2.63
CA ALA A 121 3.92 18.91 3.86
C ALA A 121 3.45 20.11 4.69
N ASN A 122 2.98 21.19 4.06
CA ASN A 122 2.48 22.38 4.73
C ASN A 122 1.00 22.31 5.13
N ASN A 123 0.33 21.17 4.92
CA ASN A 123 -1.00 20.90 5.44
C ASN A 123 -1.10 19.43 5.89
N PRO A 124 -0.31 18.99 6.87
CA PRO A 124 -0.33 17.62 7.37
C PRO A 124 -1.59 17.38 8.21
N GLY A 125 -1.98 16.12 8.39
CA GLY A 125 -2.88 15.76 9.50
C GLY A 125 -2.09 15.44 10.75
N ARG A 126 -2.70 15.43 11.95
CA ARG A 126 -1.96 15.01 13.16
C ARG A 126 -1.50 13.55 13.05
N GLN A 127 -2.38 12.71 12.51
CA GLN A 127 -2.13 11.31 12.22
C GLN A 127 -3.09 10.82 11.12
N CYS A 128 -2.94 9.58 10.66
CA CYS A 128 -3.80 9.01 9.63
C CYS A 128 -5.30 9.05 10.00
N LEU A 129 -5.63 8.84 11.28
CA LEU A 129 -7.02 8.91 11.76
C LEU A 129 -7.61 10.33 11.66
N ASP A 130 -6.82 11.38 11.91
CA ASP A 130 -7.26 12.77 11.75
C ASP A 130 -7.59 13.09 10.28
N ILE A 131 -6.76 12.64 9.36
CA ILE A 131 -7.00 12.79 7.91
C ILE A 131 -8.29 12.08 7.49
N LEU A 132 -8.49 10.86 7.97
CA LEU A 132 -9.67 10.07 7.69
C LEU A 132 -10.94 10.74 8.23
N ASN A 133 -10.92 11.17 9.50
CA ASN A 133 -12.06 11.84 10.14
C ASN A 133 -12.39 13.19 9.49
N ALA A 134 -11.39 13.87 8.91
CA ALA A 134 -11.59 15.09 8.12
C ALA A 134 -12.22 14.84 6.73
N GLY A 135 -12.48 13.59 6.36
CA GLY A 135 -13.00 13.22 5.03
C GLY A 135 -11.99 13.45 3.90
N GLN A 136 -10.68 13.56 4.22
CA GLN A 136 -9.61 13.81 3.26
C GLN A 136 -8.86 12.53 2.86
N SER A 137 -9.39 11.36 3.21
CA SER A 137 -8.84 10.10 2.74
C SER A 137 -9.00 9.93 1.22
N ARG A 138 -7.91 9.56 0.55
CA ARG A 138 -7.85 9.10 -0.85
C ARG A 138 -7.57 7.59 -0.95
N GLY A 139 -7.87 6.85 0.13
CA GLY A 139 -7.56 5.43 0.27
C GLY A 139 -6.17 5.17 0.88
N ASN A 140 -5.73 3.91 0.86
CA ASN A 140 -4.43 3.52 1.42
C ASN A 140 -3.27 4.18 0.68
N GLY A 141 -2.30 4.75 1.40
CA GLY A 141 -1.20 5.46 0.74
C GLY A 141 -0.29 6.21 1.69
N LEU A 142 0.66 6.94 1.13
CA LEU A 142 1.48 7.87 1.90
C LEU A 142 0.74 9.18 2.10
N TYR A 143 0.74 9.66 3.34
CA TYR A 143 0.19 10.96 3.74
C TYR A 143 1.22 11.71 4.56
N TRP A 144 1.13 13.04 4.52
CA TRP A 144 1.88 13.93 5.41
C TRP A 144 1.20 14.00 6.77
N ILE A 145 1.96 13.71 7.82
CA ILE A 145 1.51 13.83 9.20
C ILE A 145 2.46 14.69 10.03
N ASP A 146 1.89 15.34 11.03
CA ASP A 146 2.60 16.09 12.07
C ASP A 146 1.93 15.79 13.42
N PRO A 147 2.45 14.78 14.14
CA PRO A 147 1.89 14.37 15.42
C PRO A 147 1.88 15.45 16.51
N ASN A 148 2.80 16.41 16.47
CA ASN A 148 2.87 17.48 17.47
C ASN A 148 1.81 18.57 17.18
N GLY A 149 1.41 18.73 15.90
CA GLY A 149 0.37 19.66 15.46
C GLY A 149 0.77 21.14 15.56
N GLY A 150 2.06 21.42 15.60
CA GLY A 150 2.71 22.71 15.74
C GLY A 150 3.21 23.22 14.40
N SER A 151 4.53 23.48 14.29
CA SER A 151 5.12 23.90 13.02
C SER A 151 5.11 22.73 12.04
N THR A 152 4.75 22.97 10.78
CA THR A 152 4.79 21.93 9.75
C THR A 152 6.20 21.56 9.28
N ASP A 153 7.24 22.22 9.80
CA ASP A 153 8.64 22.02 9.42
C ASP A 153 9.16 20.61 9.75
N ASP A 154 8.61 19.97 10.78
CA ASP A 154 8.95 18.59 11.17
C ASP A 154 7.89 17.57 10.72
N SER A 155 6.95 17.98 9.87
CA SER A 155 6.02 17.05 9.22
C SER A 155 6.78 16.01 8.38
N PHE A 156 6.22 14.81 8.31
CA PHE A 156 6.83 13.70 7.58
C PHE A 156 5.78 12.81 6.94
N GLN A 157 6.19 11.99 5.97
CA GLN A 157 5.30 11.03 5.34
C GLN A 157 5.18 9.74 6.16
N ALA A 158 3.96 9.28 6.36
CA ALA A 158 3.63 7.97 6.91
C ALA A 158 2.68 7.21 5.99
N PHE A 159 2.79 5.89 5.97
CA PHE A 159 1.82 5.05 5.30
C PHE A 159 0.57 4.92 6.15
N CYS A 160 -0.57 5.28 5.56
CA CYS A 160 -1.90 5.15 6.15
C CYS A 160 -2.66 3.98 5.51
N ASP A 161 -3.15 3.06 6.35
CA ASP A 161 -4.20 2.11 5.99
C ASP A 161 -5.55 2.71 6.39
N MET A 162 -6.29 3.16 5.38
CA MET A 162 -7.57 3.86 5.46
C MET A 162 -8.78 2.94 5.30
N ASP A 163 -8.56 1.63 5.10
CA ASP A 163 -9.64 0.68 4.81
C ASP A 163 -9.86 -0.32 5.95
N THR A 164 -8.78 -0.87 6.51
CA THR A 164 -8.86 -1.99 7.46
C THR A 164 -9.48 -1.55 8.79
N GLU A 165 -10.48 -2.28 9.30
CA GLU A 165 -11.18 -1.94 10.55
C GLU A 165 -11.64 -0.47 10.62
N ARG A 166 -12.20 0.06 9.54
CA ARG A 166 -12.60 1.49 9.37
C ARG A 166 -11.45 2.47 9.19
N GLY A 167 -10.22 2.00 9.01
CA GLY A 167 -9.08 2.83 8.60
C GLY A 167 -8.46 3.72 9.68
N GLY A 168 -7.65 4.68 9.23
CA GLY A 168 -6.97 5.64 10.08
C GLY A 168 -5.68 5.13 10.71
N TRP A 169 -5.19 3.97 10.28
CA TRP A 169 -4.00 3.33 10.83
C TRP A 169 -2.73 3.93 10.27
N THR A 170 -1.84 4.40 11.14
CA THR A 170 -0.50 4.88 10.80
C THR A 170 0.51 3.76 10.97
N LEU A 171 1.32 3.48 9.95
CA LEU A 171 2.41 2.51 10.05
C LEU A 171 3.49 3.00 11.04
N VAL A 172 3.94 2.12 11.92
CA VAL A 172 4.96 2.41 12.94
C VAL A 172 6.23 1.62 12.69
N ALA A 173 6.10 0.31 12.44
CA ALA A 173 7.23 -0.57 12.26
C ALA A 173 6.90 -1.73 11.31
N THR A 174 7.94 -2.29 10.72
CA THR A 174 7.85 -3.44 9.82
C THR A 174 8.89 -4.49 10.14
N LYS A 175 8.45 -5.74 10.13
CA LYS A 175 9.30 -6.91 10.28
C LYS A 175 9.18 -7.81 9.06
N VAL A 176 10.26 -7.90 8.32
CA VAL A 176 10.46 -8.76 7.17
C VAL A 176 11.27 -9.98 7.56
N SER A 177 12.37 -9.80 8.29
CA SER A 177 13.26 -10.91 8.67
C SER A 177 12.86 -11.54 10.01
N PRO A 178 12.88 -12.89 10.13
CA PRO A 178 12.61 -13.58 11.39
C PRO A 178 13.48 -13.12 12.57
N SER A 179 14.75 -12.78 12.35
CA SER A 179 15.65 -12.32 13.41
C SER A 179 15.64 -10.80 13.66
N PHE A 180 14.79 -10.03 12.95
CA PHE A 180 14.78 -8.58 13.11
C PHE A 180 14.01 -8.13 14.36
N LEU A 181 14.60 -7.23 15.14
CA LEU A 181 13.92 -6.59 16.27
C LEU A 181 13.10 -5.40 15.75
N PHE A 182 11.77 -5.51 15.76
CA PHE A 182 10.89 -4.48 15.19
C PHE A 182 10.70 -3.23 16.06
N ILE A 183 11.15 -3.26 17.32
CA ILE A 183 11.00 -2.15 18.27
C ILE A 183 12.36 -1.56 18.67
N LYS A 184 12.50 -0.23 18.66
CA LYS A 184 13.75 0.47 19.05
C LYS A 184 13.47 1.72 19.88
N THR A 185 14.48 2.28 20.55
CA THR A 185 14.35 3.61 21.18
C THR A 185 14.32 4.65 20.08
N GLY A 186 13.38 5.58 20.19
CA GLY A 186 13.29 6.71 19.28
C GLY A 186 12.41 6.41 18.09
N PHE A 187 11.56 7.39 17.79
CA PHE A 187 10.73 7.37 16.61
C PHE A 187 11.60 7.41 15.33
N SER A 188 11.07 6.86 14.23
CA SER A 188 11.78 6.81 12.96
C SER A 188 10.81 7.08 11.82
N THR A 189 10.96 8.25 11.19
CA THR A 189 10.20 8.65 10.00
C THR A 189 10.40 7.67 8.83
N TRP A 190 11.57 7.03 8.75
CA TRP A 190 11.83 5.96 7.79
C TRP A 190 10.91 4.75 8.00
N ALA A 191 10.74 4.31 9.25
CA ALA A 191 9.86 3.18 9.56
C ALA A 191 8.40 3.48 9.24
N ALA A 192 7.96 4.72 9.43
CA ALA A 192 6.60 5.16 9.15
C ALA A 192 6.18 5.01 7.67
N LYS A 193 7.13 4.96 6.73
CA LYS A 193 6.85 4.80 5.29
C LYS A 193 7.34 3.48 4.67
N THR A 194 8.11 2.69 5.42
CA THR A 194 8.76 1.49 4.90
C THR A 194 7.86 0.29 5.04
N LYS A 195 7.32 -0.22 3.94
CA LYS A 195 6.35 -1.34 3.96
C LYS A 195 6.98 -2.73 3.78
N TYR A 196 8.11 -2.82 3.12
CA TYR A 196 8.65 -4.09 2.59
C TYR A 196 10.12 -4.32 2.95
N ALA A 197 10.65 -3.56 3.90
CA ALA A 197 11.95 -3.78 4.49
C ALA A 197 11.83 -3.75 6.01
N ASP A 198 12.80 -4.34 6.69
CA ASP A 198 12.90 -4.26 8.14
C ASP A 198 13.07 -2.81 8.58
N ALA A 199 12.15 -2.32 9.41
CA ALA A 199 12.22 -0.98 9.96
C ALA A 199 11.63 -0.95 11.37
N ALA A 200 12.48 -0.65 12.34
CA ALA A 200 12.10 -0.60 13.74
C ALA A 200 11.76 0.82 14.17
N SER A 201 10.74 0.94 15.03
CA SER A 201 10.35 2.21 15.66
C SER A 201 9.60 1.97 16.97
N GLN A 202 9.19 3.06 17.59
CA GLN A 202 8.20 3.12 18.67
C GLN A 202 7.02 3.96 18.18
N ILE A 203 5.89 3.92 18.88
CA ILE A 203 4.81 4.90 18.63
C ILE A 203 5.37 6.32 18.86
N HIS A 204 5.03 7.25 17.98
CA HIS A 204 5.51 8.63 18.07
C HIS A 204 5.13 9.23 19.44
N PRO A 205 6.05 9.88 20.17
CA PRO A 205 5.76 10.43 21.51
C PRO A 205 4.56 11.38 21.55
N ASP A 206 4.39 12.20 20.51
CA ASP A 206 3.26 13.14 20.40
C ASP A 206 1.93 12.52 19.94
N MET A 207 1.91 11.22 19.61
CA MET A 207 0.66 10.46 19.40
C MET A 207 0.09 9.93 20.73
N GLY A 208 0.26 10.63 21.85
CA GLY A 208 -0.04 10.12 23.19
C GLY A 208 -1.51 9.69 23.43
N ASP A 209 -2.41 10.15 22.57
CA ASP A 209 -3.84 9.86 22.53
C ASP A 209 -4.24 8.61 21.72
N TRP A 210 -3.26 7.85 21.20
CA TRP A 210 -3.52 6.58 20.50
C TRP A 210 -4.42 5.63 21.29
N GLU A 211 -5.29 4.93 20.57
CA GLU A 211 -6.32 4.05 21.13
C GLU A 211 -6.06 2.59 20.84
N GLU A 212 -5.52 2.27 19.67
CA GLU A 212 -5.35 0.90 19.22
C GLU A 212 -4.03 0.65 18.50
N VAL A 213 -3.53 -0.58 18.63
CA VAL A 213 -2.41 -1.10 17.84
C VAL A 213 -2.83 -2.33 17.07
N MET A 214 -2.53 -2.37 15.78
CA MET A 214 -2.81 -3.50 14.90
C MET A 214 -1.50 -4.15 14.43
N PHE A 215 -1.46 -5.47 14.51
CA PHE A 215 -0.45 -6.33 13.91
C PHE A 215 -1.11 -7.08 12.76
N ARG A 216 -0.64 -6.89 11.53
CA ARG A 216 -1.17 -7.57 10.34
C ARG A 216 -0.07 -7.92 9.36
N PHE A 217 -0.32 -8.87 8.48
CA PHE A 217 0.54 -9.06 7.32
C PHE A 217 0.25 -7.99 6.26
N SER A 218 1.29 -7.56 5.55
CA SER A 218 1.20 -6.51 4.53
C SER A 218 0.17 -6.80 3.44
N ASP A 219 0.12 -8.05 2.99
CA ASP A 219 -0.67 -8.54 1.85
C ASP A 219 -1.79 -9.52 2.27
N VAL A 220 -1.98 -9.74 3.57
CA VAL A 220 -3.06 -10.59 4.10
C VAL A 220 -3.81 -9.81 5.18
N SER A 221 -4.84 -9.08 4.77
CA SER A 221 -5.67 -8.27 5.67
C SER A 221 -6.61 -9.11 6.55
N SER A 222 -6.94 -10.33 6.14
CA SER A 222 -7.81 -11.25 6.89
C SER A 222 -7.19 -11.76 8.20
N ILE A 223 -5.87 -11.73 8.31
CA ILE A 223 -5.13 -12.17 9.49
C ILE A 223 -4.55 -10.94 10.20
N ARG A 224 -5.10 -10.63 11.37
CA ARG A 224 -4.69 -9.48 12.17
C ARG A 224 -5.00 -9.68 13.65
N VAL A 225 -4.15 -9.10 14.50
CA VAL A 225 -4.35 -9.01 15.95
C VAL A 225 -4.39 -7.54 16.32
N LEU A 226 -5.36 -7.16 17.14
CA LEU A 226 -5.57 -5.81 17.59
C LEU A 226 -5.50 -5.76 19.11
N TYR A 227 -4.80 -4.74 19.61
CA TYR A 227 -4.75 -4.37 21.02
C TYR A 227 -5.50 -3.07 21.20
N ASN A 228 -6.49 -3.05 22.10
CA ASN A 228 -7.25 -1.87 22.46
C ASN A 228 -6.82 -1.35 23.84
N ARG A 229 -6.23 -0.15 23.84
CA ARG A 229 -5.70 0.51 25.03
C ARG A 229 -6.79 0.85 26.03
N LYS A 230 -7.97 1.26 25.56
CA LYS A 230 -9.12 1.67 26.39
C LYS A 230 -9.96 0.50 26.92
N ALA A 231 -9.66 -0.74 26.52
CA ALA A 231 -10.40 -1.92 26.98
C ALA A 231 -10.22 -2.18 28.49
N GLY A 232 -11.29 -2.04 29.27
CA GLY A 232 -11.28 -2.25 30.72
C GLY A 232 -10.64 -1.12 31.52
N ALA A 233 -10.63 -1.22 32.85
CA ALA A 233 -9.96 -0.24 33.73
C ALA A 233 -8.44 -0.19 33.46
N PRO A 234 -7.75 0.92 33.78
CA PRO A 234 -6.29 0.95 33.80
C PRO A 234 -5.78 -0.20 34.67
N GLN A 235 -5.04 -1.11 34.05
CA GLN A 235 -4.39 -2.22 34.72
C GLN A 235 -2.88 -1.98 34.63
N ASN A 236 -2.16 -2.13 35.75
CA ASN A 236 -0.71 -1.97 35.81
C ASN A 236 0.03 -2.73 34.68
N ASN A 237 -0.46 -3.92 34.32
CA ASN A 237 0.12 -4.72 33.24
C ASN A 237 -0.09 -4.09 31.84
N LYS A 238 -1.26 -3.48 31.60
CA LYS A 238 -1.53 -2.75 30.35
C LYS A 238 -0.68 -1.50 30.25
N GLU A 239 -0.56 -0.74 31.33
CA GLU A 239 0.31 0.45 31.36
C GLU A 239 1.77 0.11 31.04
N GLN A 240 2.23 -1.06 31.47
CA GLN A 240 3.56 -1.57 31.14
C GLN A 240 3.70 -1.95 29.67
N PHE A 241 2.66 -2.55 29.06
CA PHE A 241 2.64 -2.85 27.64
C PHE A 241 2.55 -1.58 26.78
N ASP A 242 1.74 -0.60 27.18
CA ASP A 242 1.68 0.74 26.57
C ASP A 242 3.05 1.43 26.64
N LYS A 243 3.72 1.35 27.79
CA LYS A 243 5.10 1.85 27.98
C LYS A 243 6.09 1.11 27.11
N PHE A 244 5.92 -0.19 26.85
CA PHE A 244 6.76 -0.92 25.90
C PHE A 244 6.56 -0.38 24.48
N LEU A 245 5.32 -0.19 24.03
CA LEU A 245 4.98 0.32 22.68
C LEU A 245 5.44 1.78 22.44
N MET A 246 5.43 2.61 23.49
CA MET A 246 5.96 3.99 23.46
C MET A 246 7.42 4.09 23.97
N ARG A 247 7.99 2.96 24.40
CA ARG A 247 9.31 2.74 25.00
C ARG A 247 9.72 3.71 26.12
N LYS A 248 9.13 3.53 27.30
CA LYS A 248 9.79 3.71 28.61
C LYS A 248 10.11 2.30 29.14
N SER A 249 11.40 2.01 29.40
CA SER A 249 11.95 0.65 29.67
C SER A 249 11.01 -0.32 30.41
N ALA A 250 10.83 -1.53 29.85
CA ALA A 250 10.08 -2.62 30.45
C ALA A 250 10.79 -3.96 30.17
N SER A 251 11.08 -4.73 31.23
CA SER A 251 11.47 -6.14 31.18
C SER A 251 10.42 -6.92 31.98
N LEU A 252 9.34 -7.32 31.32
CA LEU A 252 8.14 -7.72 32.04
C LEU A 252 7.44 -8.88 31.31
N LEU A 253 7.10 -9.88 32.10
CA LEU A 253 6.26 -11.02 31.75
C LEU A 253 4.93 -10.81 32.47
N LYS A 254 3.87 -10.52 31.71
CA LYS A 254 2.59 -10.05 32.26
C LYS A 254 1.40 -10.60 31.49
N SER A 255 0.29 -10.79 32.19
CA SER A 255 -1.00 -10.98 31.54
C SER A 255 -1.54 -9.64 31.07
N VAL A 256 -1.77 -9.50 29.76
CA VAL A 256 -2.21 -8.23 29.16
C VAL A 256 -3.59 -8.43 28.56
N PHE A 257 -4.57 -7.65 29.03
CA PHE A 257 -5.95 -7.63 28.56
C PHE A 257 -6.14 -6.60 27.44
N GLY A 258 -7.11 -6.85 26.56
CA GLY A 258 -7.52 -5.88 25.54
C GLY A 258 -7.32 -6.37 24.10
N PHE A 259 -7.10 -7.66 23.89
CA PHE A 259 -6.83 -8.21 22.57
C PHE A 259 -8.09 -8.74 21.88
N TYR A 260 -8.11 -8.60 20.56
CA TYR A 260 -9.01 -9.33 19.67
C TYR A 260 -8.30 -9.60 18.35
N LYS A 261 -8.77 -10.58 17.59
CA LYS A 261 -8.14 -10.96 16.33
C LYS A 261 -9.16 -11.35 15.27
N TYR A 262 -8.67 -11.42 14.05
CA TYR A 262 -9.37 -11.99 12.90
C TYR A 262 -8.42 -12.97 12.23
N SER A 263 -8.96 -14.13 11.85
CA SER A 263 -8.21 -15.14 11.11
C SER A 263 -9.15 -16.09 10.37
N PRO A 264 -8.66 -16.85 9.36
CA PRO A 264 -9.45 -17.90 8.73
C PRO A 264 -9.95 -18.96 9.72
N ALA A 265 -9.19 -19.29 10.76
CA ALA A 265 -9.61 -20.22 11.82
C ALA A 265 -10.81 -19.70 12.63
N ASP A 266 -10.97 -18.37 12.70
CA ASP A 266 -12.12 -17.71 13.33
C ASP A 266 -13.21 -17.38 12.30
N HIS A 267 -13.23 -18.05 11.13
CA HIS A 267 -14.13 -17.78 10.01
C HIS A 267 -14.06 -16.32 9.51
N ASN A 268 -12.88 -15.70 9.64
CA ASN A 268 -12.64 -14.28 9.38
C ASN A 268 -13.55 -13.34 10.19
N LYS A 269 -14.09 -13.81 11.33
CA LYS A 269 -14.87 -13.02 12.28
C LYS A 269 -13.98 -12.56 13.44
N ARG A 270 -14.45 -11.53 14.13
CA ARG A 270 -13.81 -11.02 15.35
C ARG A 270 -13.80 -12.10 16.43
N SER A 271 -12.64 -12.31 17.05
CA SER A 271 -12.43 -13.29 18.12
C SER A 271 -11.71 -12.65 19.31
N PRO A 272 -12.30 -12.59 20.51
CA PRO A 272 -13.66 -13.03 20.84
C PRO A 272 -14.71 -12.15 20.13
N ALA A 273 -15.90 -12.72 19.89
CA ALA A 273 -16.99 -12.00 19.21
C ALA A 273 -17.43 -10.75 19.99
N VAL A 274 -17.45 -10.84 21.32
CA VAL A 274 -17.80 -9.76 22.25
C VAL A 274 -16.67 -9.59 23.26
N GLY A 275 -16.39 -8.34 23.65
CA GLY A 275 -15.36 -8.02 24.65
C GLY A 275 -13.94 -8.19 24.10
N PHE A 276 -13.02 -8.52 25.00
CA PHE A 276 -11.59 -8.66 24.70
C PHE A 276 -11.01 -9.87 25.41
N ALA A 277 -9.93 -10.41 24.87
CA ALA A 277 -9.15 -11.48 25.47
C ALA A 277 -7.99 -10.94 26.30
N THR A 278 -7.56 -11.78 27.25
CA THR A 278 -6.27 -11.65 27.95
C THR A 278 -5.28 -12.62 27.32
N ILE A 279 -4.12 -12.12 26.89
CA ILE A 279 -2.98 -13.00 26.62
C ILE A 279 -2.30 -13.23 27.96
N SER A 280 -2.37 -14.46 28.45
CA SER A 280 -1.74 -14.85 29.70
C SER A 280 -0.24 -14.99 29.46
N THR A 281 0.58 -14.38 30.32
CA THR A 281 2.05 -14.52 30.23
C THR A 281 2.59 -14.06 28.87
N LEU A 282 2.30 -12.80 28.50
CA LEU A 282 2.89 -12.16 27.32
C LEU A 282 4.30 -11.68 27.65
N HIS A 283 5.27 -12.15 26.88
CA HIS A 283 6.67 -11.71 26.92
C HIS A 283 6.79 -10.48 26.03
N PHE A 284 7.21 -9.34 26.57
CA PHE A 284 7.52 -8.16 25.78
C PHE A 284 8.80 -7.50 26.28
N TYR A 285 9.86 -7.62 25.47
CA TYR A 285 11.20 -7.20 25.83
C TYR A 285 11.73 -6.24 24.78
N SER A 286 12.25 -5.10 25.20
CA SER A 286 12.86 -4.12 24.30
C SER A 286 14.04 -4.66 23.50
N SER A 287 14.65 -5.77 23.94
CA SER A 287 15.75 -6.46 23.26
C SER A 287 15.30 -7.64 22.40
N HIS A 288 14.05 -8.10 22.52
CA HIS A 288 13.59 -9.31 21.84
C HIS A 288 12.31 -9.22 21.02
N GLY A 289 11.40 -8.28 21.35
CA GLY A 289 10.10 -8.16 20.71
C GLY A 289 8.98 -8.68 21.61
N ILE A 290 7.97 -9.31 21.02
CA ILE A 290 6.77 -9.81 21.70
C ILE A 290 6.62 -11.31 21.43
N SER A 291 6.34 -12.12 22.44
CA SER A 291 5.99 -13.53 22.25
C SER A 291 4.97 -13.98 23.31
N GLU A 292 4.11 -14.93 22.96
CA GLU A 292 3.48 -15.75 23.99
C GLU A 292 4.55 -16.61 24.70
N ALA A 293 4.25 -17.09 25.91
CA ALA A 293 5.15 -18.02 26.58
C ALA A 293 5.25 -19.34 25.78
N HIS A 294 6.38 -20.05 25.87
CA HIS A 294 6.67 -21.34 25.21
C HIS A 294 5.77 -22.54 25.61
N ALA A 295 4.75 -22.30 26.44
CA ALA A 295 3.68 -23.24 26.77
C ALA A 295 2.30 -22.59 26.57
N GLY A 296 2.26 -21.51 25.79
CA GLY A 296 1.11 -20.69 25.50
C GLY A 296 0.27 -21.26 24.37
N THR A 297 -0.61 -20.42 23.83
CA THR A 297 -1.55 -20.86 22.80
C THR A 297 -0.97 -20.81 21.40
N ASP A 298 0.12 -20.04 21.20
CA ASP A 298 0.75 -19.72 19.91
C ASP A 298 -0.28 -19.20 18.89
N LYS A 299 -1.32 -18.51 19.36
CA LYS A 299 -2.52 -18.10 18.60
C LYS A 299 -2.76 -16.59 18.62
N TRP A 300 -1.87 -15.82 19.22
CA TRP A 300 -1.91 -14.37 19.33
C TRP A 300 -0.69 -13.71 18.70
N LEU A 301 0.43 -13.60 19.39
CA LEU A 301 1.58 -12.79 18.96
C LEU A 301 2.89 -13.49 19.27
N ASP A 302 3.64 -13.88 18.22
CA ASP A 302 5.01 -14.37 18.32
C ASP A 302 5.87 -13.63 17.29
N ILE A 303 6.26 -12.42 17.68
CA ILE A 303 7.04 -11.45 16.91
C ILE A 303 8.36 -11.22 17.65
N TRP A 304 9.20 -12.25 17.64
CA TRP A 304 10.42 -12.34 18.41
C TRP A 304 11.67 -12.29 17.49
N ASN A 305 12.84 -11.96 18.04
CA ASN A 305 14.08 -11.79 17.25
C ASN A 305 15.14 -12.89 17.46
N THR A 306 15.09 -13.67 18.55
CA THR A 306 16.11 -14.70 18.86
C THR A 306 15.51 -16.00 19.36
N GLY A 307 16.02 -17.11 18.85
CA GLY A 307 15.51 -18.44 19.21
C GLY A 307 14.20 -18.78 18.51
N ARG A 308 13.94 -20.08 18.42
CA ARG A 308 12.65 -20.60 18.00
C ARG A 308 11.83 -20.85 19.24
N ASP A 309 10.53 -20.63 19.11
CA ASP A 309 9.59 -21.11 20.11
C ASP A 309 9.67 -22.65 20.18
N GLY A 310 9.75 -23.16 21.41
CA GLY A 310 9.73 -24.60 21.69
C GLY A 310 8.34 -25.20 21.57
N SER A 311 7.27 -24.39 21.72
CA SER A 311 5.91 -24.79 21.37
C SER A 311 5.64 -24.69 19.87
N ASN A 312 4.69 -25.49 19.41
CA ASN A 312 4.29 -25.55 18.01
C ASN A 312 2.76 -25.69 17.91
N ASN A 313 2.04 -24.87 18.68
CA ASN A 313 0.58 -24.83 18.75
C ASN A 313 -0.03 -23.86 17.70
N TYR A 314 0.79 -23.34 16.79
CA TYR A 314 0.39 -22.51 15.66
C TYR A 314 -0.71 -23.19 14.83
N VAL A 315 -1.58 -22.38 14.24
CA VAL A 315 -2.57 -22.85 13.26
C VAL A 315 -1.87 -23.33 12.00
N THR A 316 -0.92 -22.55 11.48
CA THR A 316 -0.11 -22.95 10.33
C THR A 316 1.18 -22.13 10.22
N SER A 317 2.14 -22.69 9.50
CA SER A 317 3.43 -22.08 9.21
C SER A 317 3.88 -22.49 7.81
N ASP A 318 4.18 -21.52 6.95
CA ASP A 318 4.68 -21.78 5.58
C ASP A 318 6.13 -22.27 5.58
N ASP A 319 6.94 -21.81 6.53
CA ASP A 319 8.33 -22.21 6.72
C ASP A 319 8.65 -22.28 8.22
N SER A 320 9.40 -23.32 8.61
CA SER A 320 9.88 -23.52 9.98
C SER A 320 10.70 -22.35 10.53
N LYS A 321 11.33 -21.54 9.68
CA LYS A 321 12.10 -20.34 10.05
C LYS A 321 11.24 -19.22 10.62
N ALA A 322 9.94 -19.19 10.30
CA ALA A 322 9.02 -18.17 10.81
C ALA A 322 8.42 -18.51 12.18
N ARG A 323 8.44 -19.79 12.59
CA ARG A 323 7.83 -20.25 13.84
C ARG A 323 8.49 -19.60 15.06
N GLY A 324 7.68 -19.06 15.96
CA GLY A 324 8.13 -18.37 17.17
C GLY A 324 8.74 -17.00 16.96
N SER A 325 8.84 -16.52 15.72
CA SER A 325 9.54 -15.26 15.43
C SER A 325 8.74 -14.33 14.53
N LYS A 326 7.86 -14.86 13.69
CA LYS A 326 7.10 -14.07 12.72
C LYS A 326 5.69 -14.64 12.53
N CYS A 327 4.96 -14.71 13.64
CA CYS A 327 3.60 -15.23 13.68
C CYS A 327 2.62 -14.24 14.32
N ILE A 328 1.43 -14.15 13.74
CA ILE A 328 0.30 -13.41 14.29
C ILE A 328 -0.98 -14.23 14.12
N ALA A 329 -1.86 -14.18 15.11
CA ALA A 329 -3.10 -14.94 15.17
C ALA A 329 -2.92 -16.47 14.98
N GLY A 330 -1.72 -16.99 15.24
CA GLY A 330 -1.33 -18.39 15.00
C GLY A 330 -0.92 -18.75 13.57
N TYR A 331 -0.73 -17.76 12.70
CA TYR A 331 -0.24 -17.94 11.34
C TYR A 331 1.18 -17.40 11.22
N CYS A 332 2.11 -18.23 10.78
CA CYS A 332 3.50 -17.84 10.57
C CYS A 332 3.83 -17.78 9.07
N TYR A 333 4.31 -16.63 8.61
CA TYR A 333 4.69 -16.43 7.22
C TYR A 333 6.10 -15.85 7.09
N LEU A 334 6.99 -16.60 6.43
CA LEU A 334 8.38 -16.18 6.25
C LEU A 334 8.50 -14.95 5.36
N ASN A 335 7.82 -14.93 4.22
CA ASN A 335 8.03 -13.91 3.18
C ASN A 335 7.00 -12.78 3.19
N LYS A 336 6.06 -12.78 4.15
CA LYS A 336 5.04 -11.71 4.28
C LYS A 336 5.43 -10.76 5.39
N PRO A 337 5.74 -9.48 5.11
CA PRO A 337 6.05 -8.51 6.15
C PRO A 337 4.91 -8.41 7.18
N ILE A 338 5.26 -8.34 8.47
CA ILE A 338 4.34 -7.92 9.51
C ILE A 338 4.44 -6.40 9.63
N TRP A 339 3.29 -5.74 9.58
CA TRP A 339 3.14 -4.33 9.87
C TRP A 339 2.61 -4.16 11.29
N VAL A 340 3.22 -3.24 12.03
CA VAL A 340 2.70 -2.72 13.30
C VAL A 340 2.18 -1.33 13.04
N MET A 341 0.91 -1.10 13.33
CA MET A 341 0.21 0.14 13.01
C MET A 341 -0.52 0.66 14.24
N VAL A 342 -0.68 1.98 14.33
CA VAL A 342 -1.31 2.69 15.46
C VAL A 342 -2.39 3.65 14.96
N ARG A 343 -3.43 3.90 15.75
CA ARG A 343 -4.39 4.98 15.50
C ARG A 343 -4.93 5.59 16.78
#